data_AF-A0A7Y3LL59-F1
#
_entry.id   AF-A0A7Y3LL59-F1
#
_cell.length_a   1.000
_cell.length_b   1.000
_cell.length_c   1.000
_cell.angle_alpha   90.00
_cell.angle_beta   90.00
_cell.angle_gamma   90.00
#
_symmetry.space_group_name_H-M   'P 1'
#
loop_
_entity.id
_entity.type
_entity.pdbx_description
1 polymer ?
#
loop_
_entity_poly.entity_id
_entity_poly.type
_entity_poly.pdbx_seq_one_letter_code
_entity_poly.pdbx_strand_id
1 'polypeptide(L)'
;MNKKSTELCGQYVRLRPVDRNDYEWLYRISLSHDAGFRWRYKGMTPGPEEFVHNLWRGVLCQFVPEIIGSGKPVGLVTAFDANHQDGWAHLGVISTPETRGTGLAVEGVGLLIDYLFKMFRFRKIYFSTLDYNLEQFESELGKVATREGLLREHSFFDGRYWDMHVFAISGLNWSGFRNEKSQVVEKNLSSVNKDSFADKVLTFDEFVDELAELCHEDKIEITASTALNANLNWDSMKMLYILDAIALMAGKSEVELDSVPKNVGELYRHYCLAVQEPEK
;
A
#
# COMPACT_ATOMS: atom_id res chain seq x y z
N MET A 1 -17.92 -20.45 19.75
CA MET A 1 -17.71 -18.99 19.78
C MET A 1 -16.46 -18.68 18.96
N ASN A 2 -16.62 -18.18 17.74
CA ASN A 2 -15.49 -17.73 16.92
C ASN A 2 -14.81 -16.56 17.63
N LYS A 3 -13.53 -16.71 17.99
CA LYS A 3 -12.66 -15.56 18.27
C LYS A 3 -12.66 -14.72 17.00
N LYS A 4 -13.44 -13.62 16.97
CA LYS A 4 -13.20 -12.56 15.98
C LYS A 4 -11.76 -12.12 16.21
N SER A 5 -10.87 -12.44 15.25
CA SER A 5 -9.48 -12.04 15.34
C SER A 5 -9.42 -10.53 15.61
N THR A 6 -8.73 -10.16 16.68
CA THR A 6 -8.41 -8.76 17.04
C THR A 6 -7.31 -8.19 16.17
N GLU A 7 -6.83 -8.95 15.18
CA GLU A 7 -5.74 -8.55 14.30
C GLU A 7 -6.24 -7.63 13.18
N LEU A 8 -5.50 -6.57 12.96
CA LEU A 8 -5.66 -5.67 11.82
C LEU A 8 -5.00 -6.36 10.61
N CYS A 9 -5.73 -7.29 10.02
CA CYS A 9 -5.26 -8.13 8.92
C CYS A 9 -5.95 -7.74 7.62
N GLY A 10 -5.15 -7.53 6.58
CA GLY A 10 -5.59 -7.47 5.18
C GLY A 10 -5.34 -8.81 4.50
N GLN A 11 -5.28 -8.75 3.16
CA GLN A 11 -5.01 -9.88 2.28
C GLN A 11 -3.52 -10.22 2.22
N TYR A 12 -2.64 -9.21 2.15
CA TYR A 12 -1.19 -9.43 2.04
C TYR A 12 -0.40 -8.99 3.25
N VAL A 13 -0.91 -8.01 4.00
CA VAL A 13 -0.23 -7.51 5.21
C VAL A 13 -1.12 -7.56 6.44
N ARG A 14 -0.49 -7.74 7.60
CA ARG A 14 -1.09 -7.47 8.92
C ARG A 14 -0.39 -6.30 9.59
N LEU A 15 -1.11 -5.53 10.39
CA LEU A 15 -0.54 -4.46 11.20
C LEU A 15 -0.20 -4.96 12.60
N ARG A 16 1.09 -4.91 12.96
CA ARG A 16 1.57 -5.11 14.33
C ARG A 16 1.90 -3.75 14.98
N PRO A 17 1.55 -3.51 16.25
CA PRO A 17 1.99 -2.30 16.95
C PRO A 17 3.52 -2.19 16.98
N VAL A 18 4.05 -0.98 16.81
CA VAL A 18 5.49 -0.72 16.95
C VAL A 18 5.95 -1.07 18.36
N ASP A 19 7.06 -1.79 18.47
CA ASP A 19 7.75 -2.09 19.72
C ASP A 19 9.19 -1.55 19.75
N ARG A 20 9.91 -1.77 20.86
CA ARG A 20 11.26 -1.24 21.07
C ARG A 20 12.32 -1.87 20.17
N ASN A 21 12.13 -3.12 19.75
CA ASN A 21 13.04 -3.82 18.86
C ASN A 21 12.98 -3.24 17.44
N ASP A 22 11.90 -2.53 17.09
CA ASP A 22 11.75 -1.87 15.80
C ASP A 22 12.60 -0.58 15.70
N TYR A 23 13.07 0.01 16.81
CA TYR A 23 13.65 1.37 16.81
C TYR A 23 14.89 1.50 15.94
N GLU A 24 15.81 0.55 16.00
CA GLU A 24 17.02 0.56 15.19
C GLU A 24 16.71 0.43 13.70
N TRP A 25 15.79 -0.47 13.36
CA TRP A 25 15.34 -0.64 11.99
C TRP A 25 14.60 0.59 11.47
N LEU A 26 13.68 1.16 12.26
CA LEU A 26 12.97 2.39 11.94
C LEU A 26 13.94 3.56 11.75
N TYR A 27 14.97 3.67 12.58
CA TYR A 27 16.02 4.68 12.43
C TYR A 27 16.75 4.52 11.07
N ARG A 28 17.17 3.30 10.72
CA ARG A 28 17.86 3.02 9.45
C ARG A 28 16.99 3.34 8.23
N ILE A 29 15.72 2.94 8.20
CA ILE A 29 14.85 3.25 7.05
C ILE A 29 14.58 4.76 6.95
N SER A 30 14.44 5.46 8.09
CA SER A 30 14.20 6.90 8.13
C SER A 30 15.34 7.72 7.56
N LEU A 31 16.56 7.18 7.57
CA LEU A 31 17.78 7.83 7.09
C LEU A 31 18.33 7.21 5.81
N SER A 32 17.63 6.23 5.24
CA SER A 32 18.00 5.61 3.97
C SER A 32 18.04 6.65 2.84
N HIS A 33 18.91 6.44 1.86
CA HIS A 33 19.05 7.36 0.72
C HIS A 33 17.72 7.58 -0.02
N ASP A 34 16.91 6.52 -0.15
CA ASP A 34 15.64 6.57 -0.90
C ASP A 34 14.48 7.25 -0.14
N ALA A 35 14.54 7.31 1.20
CA ALA A 35 13.44 7.80 2.02
C ALA A 35 13.78 9.05 2.85
N GLY A 36 15.03 9.25 3.26
CA GLY A 36 15.40 10.24 4.26
C GLY A 36 15.11 11.68 3.87
N PHE A 37 15.23 12.02 2.58
CA PHE A 37 14.87 13.34 2.07
C PHE A 37 13.35 13.50 1.85
N ARG A 38 12.64 12.39 1.66
CA ARG A 38 11.20 12.35 1.34
C ARG A 38 10.32 12.35 2.59
N TRP A 39 10.88 11.99 3.75
CA TRP A 39 10.14 11.76 5.00
C TRP A 39 10.59 12.66 6.15
N ARG A 40 10.07 12.40 7.36
CA ARG A 40 10.08 13.20 8.61
C ARG A 40 11.25 14.16 8.82
N TYR A 41 12.48 13.79 8.46
CA TYR A 41 13.69 14.57 8.72
C TYR A 41 14.22 15.38 7.54
N LYS A 42 13.67 15.21 6.33
CA LYS A 42 14.07 15.97 5.12
C LYS A 42 15.59 16.00 4.91
N GLY A 43 16.26 14.86 5.13
CA GLY A 43 17.71 14.71 5.03
C GLY A 43 18.51 15.01 6.30
N MET A 44 17.88 15.49 7.37
CA MET A 44 18.53 15.61 8.68
C MET A 44 18.82 14.23 9.28
N THR A 45 19.87 14.15 10.10
CA THR A 45 20.34 12.94 10.78
C THR A 45 20.29 13.14 12.31
N PRO A 46 19.10 13.05 12.93
CA PRO A 46 18.97 13.21 14.38
C PRO A 46 19.75 12.12 15.11
N GLY A 47 20.20 12.41 16.34
CA GLY A 47 20.80 11.39 17.19
C GLY A 47 19.81 10.26 17.51
N PRO A 48 20.25 9.02 17.79
CA PRO A 48 19.35 7.90 18.07
C PRO A 48 18.34 8.14 19.20
N GLU A 49 18.76 8.79 20.29
CA GLU A 49 17.88 9.10 21.42
C GLU A 49 16.82 10.15 21.03
N GLU A 50 17.24 11.16 20.27
CA GLU A 50 16.34 12.18 19.74
C GLU A 50 15.35 11.57 18.74
N PHE A 51 15.80 10.64 17.90
CA PHE A 51 14.92 9.92 16.99
C PHE A 51 13.82 9.17 17.73
N VAL A 52 14.15 8.43 18.79
CA VAL A 52 13.16 7.68 19.59
C VAL A 52 12.17 8.64 20.25
N HIS A 53 12.62 9.78 20.76
CA HIS A 53 11.72 10.81 21.29
C HIS A 53 10.76 11.33 20.21
N ASN A 54 11.29 11.70 19.05
CA ASN A 54 10.52 12.23 17.93
C ASN A 54 9.58 11.21 17.29
N LEU A 55 9.91 9.91 17.36
CA LEU A 55 9.09 8.81 16.83
C LEU A 55 7.71 8.72 17.50
N TRP A 56 7.58 9.17 18.75
CA TRP A 56 6.33 9.11 19.52
C TRP A 56 5.68 10.48 19.77
N ARG A 57 6.33 11.57 19.34
CA ARG A 57 5.80 12.93 19.54
C ARG A 57 4.54 13.14 18.71
N GLY A 58 3.42 13.45 19.38
CA GLY A 58 2.13 13.71 18.73
C GLY A 58 1.46 12.47 18.13
N VAL A 59 2.00 11.26 18.33
CA VAL A 59 1.47 10.02 17.76
C VAL A 59 0.24 9.56 18.52
N LEU A 60 -0.85 9.31 17.78
CA LEU A 60 -2.04 8.65 18.29
C LEU A 60 -1.85 7.12 18.30
N CYS A 61 -1.44 6.56 17.16
CA CYS A 61 -1.12 5.14 17.02
C CYS A 61 -0.19 4.93 15.82
N GLN A 62 0.64 3.90 15.86
CA GLN A 62 1.50 3.53 14.74
C GLN A 62 1.77 2.03 14.70
N PHE A 63 1.89 1.50 13.50
CA PHE A 63 1.99 0.07 13.24
C PHE A 63 3.07 -0.21 12.19
N VAL A 64 3.69 -1.37 12.31
CA VAL A 64 4.52 -2.00 11.28
C VAL A 64 3.61 -2.91 10.46
N PRO A 65 3.37 -2.65 9.17
CA PRO A 65 2.78 -3.63 8.29
C PRO A 65 3.80 -4.74 8.03
N GLU A 66 3.38 -6.00 8.20
CA GLU A 66 4.18 -7.19 7.97
C GLU A 66 3.51 -8.06 6.91
N ILE A 67 4.29 -8.57 5.96
CA ILE A 67 3.81 -9.50 4.94
C ILE A 67 3.32 -10.79 5.62
N ILE A 68 2.10 -11.21 5.32
CA ILE A 68 1.51 -12.46 5.79
C ILE A 68 2.32 -13.64 5.20
N GLY A 69 2.55 -14.69 5.99
CA GLY A 69 3.44 -15.80 5.62
C GLY A 69 4.90 -15.56 6.05
N SER A 70 5.57 -14.55 5.47
CA SER A 70 7.00 -14.31 5.76
C SER A 70 7.28 -13.51 7.03
N GLY A 71 6.33 -12.70 7.50
CA GLY A 71 6.51 -11.77 8.62
C GLY A 71 7.47 -10.61 8.33
N LYS A 72 7.91 -10.44 7.07
CA LYS A 72 8.84 -9.38 6.69
C LYS A 72 8.20 -8.01 6.85
N PRO A 73 8.87 -7.04 7.53
CA PRO A 73 8.31 -5.70 7.70
C PRO A 73 8.33 -4.93 6.37
N VAL A 74 7.25 -4.20 6.11
CA VAL A 74 7.02 -3.40 4.91
C VAL A 74 7.38 -1.93 5.14
N GLY A 75 7.24 -1.44 6.38
CA GLY A 75 7.50 -0.04 6.71
C GLY A 75 6.77 0.39 7.98
N LEU A 76 6.40 1.66 8.05
CA LEU A 76 5.64 2.23 9.15
C LEU A 76 4.43 2.98 8.62
N VAL A 77 3.27 2.72 9.21
CA VAL A 77 2.07 3.54 9.06
C VAL A 77 1.74 4.18 10.40
N THR A 78 1.52 5.48 10.41
CA THR A 78 1.34 6.27 11.63
C THR A 78 0.13 7.19 11.51
N ALA A 79 -0.60 7.31 12.61
CA ALA A 79 -1.59 8.35 12.83
C ALA A 79 -1.08 9.30 13.92
N PHE A 80 -1.11 10.60 13.65
CA PHE A 80 -0.54 11.62 14.53
C PHE A 80 -1.34 12.93 14.48
N ASP A 81 -1.03 13.85 15.38
CA ASP A 81 -1.68 15.16 15.51
C ASP A 81 -3.22 15.05 15.49
N ALA A 82 -3.75 14.14 16.30
CA ALA A 82 -5.17 13.90 16.39
C ALA A 82 -5.88 15.01 17.17
N ASN A 83 -6.93 15.57 16.57
CA ASN A 83 -7.89 16.43 17.22
C ASN A 83 -9.21 15.68 17.40
N HIS A 84 -9.42 15.16 18.62
CA HIS A 84 -10.61 14.39 18.95
C HIS A 84 -11.88 15.25 19.04
N GLN A 85 -11.75 16.55 19.34
CA GLN A 85 -12.90 17.45 19.42
C GLN A 85 -13.47 17.72 18.02
N ASP A 86 -12.61 18.00 17.05
CA ASP A 86 -13.01 18.30 15.68
C ASP A 86 -13.09 17.05 14.79
N GLY A 87 -12.64 15.90 15.31
CA GLY A 87 -12.76 14.62 14.65
C GLY A 87 -11.85 14.50 13.43
N TRP A 88 -10.56 14.80 13.58
CA TRP A 88 -9.58 14.55 12.52
C TRP A 88 -8.21 14.15 13.07
N ALA A 89 -7.41 13.50 12.24
CA ALA A 89 -6.02 13.16 12.53
C ALA A 89 -5.20 13.18 11.23
N HIS A 90 -3.87 13.18 11.35
CA HIS A 90 -2.95 13.05 10.22
C HIS A 90 -2.45 11.62 10.08
N LEU A 91 -2.16 11.22 8.84
CA LEU A 91 -1.63 9.96 8.42
C LEU A 91 -0.23 10.18 7.83
N GLY A 92 0.70 9.29 8.15
CA GLY A 92 2.01 9.23 7.54
C GLY A 92 2.41 7.79 7.22
N VAL A 93 3.17 7.61 6.16
CA VAL A 93 3.70 6.32 5.75
C VAL A 93 5.15 6.45 5.29
N ILE A 94 5.94 5.43 5.60
CA ILE A 94 7.23 5.16 4.98
C ILE A 94 7.30 3.67 4.66
N SER A 95 7.76 3.32 3.46
CA SER A 95 8.04 1.94 3.05
C SER A 95 9.55 1.67 3.08
N THR A 96 9.94 0.41 3.26
CA THR A 96 11.34 0.03 3.06
C THR A 96 11.71 0.13 1.58
N PRO A 97 13.00 0.31 1.24
CA PRO A 97 13.45 0.31 -0.15
C PRO A 97 13.00 -0.94 -0.93
N GLU A 98 12.96 -2.10 -0.28
CA GLU A 98 12.63 -3.38 -0.91
C GLU A 98 11.14 -3.56 -1.22
N THR A 99 10.27 -2.83 -0.52
CA THR A 99 8.80 -2.93 -0.65
C THR A 99 8.20 -1.66 -1.26
N ARG A 100 9.02 -0.66 -1.59
CA ARG A 100 8.57 0.57 -2.23
C ARG A 100 7.98 0.28 -3.62
N GLY A 101 6.82 0.87 -3.91
CA GLY A 101 6.15 0.72 -5.21
C GLY A 101 5.52 -0.65 -5.42
N THR A 102 5.21 -1.38 -4.36
CA THR A 102 4.67 -2.75 -4.44
C THR A 102 3.21 -2.85 -4.01
N GLY A 103 2.61 -1.73 -3.57
CA GLY A 103 1.25 -1.69 -3.04
C GLY A 103 1.08 -2.21 -1.60
N LEU A 104 2.05 -2.95 -1.05
CA LEU A 104 1.94 -3.50 0.32
C LEU A 104 1.81 -2.41 1.40
N ALA A 105 2.55 -1.30 1.25
CA ALA A 105 2.43 -0.16 2.16
C ALA A 105 1.05 0.53 2.03
N VAL A 106 0.47 0.54 0.83
CA VAL A 106 -0.88 1.08 0.56
C VAL A 106 -1.94 0.24 1.26
N GLU A 107 -1.82 -1.09 1.22
CA GLU A 107 -2.73 -1.96 1.98
C GLU A 107 -2.64 -1.67 3.48
N GLY A 108 -1.42 -1.54 4.02
CA GLY A 108 -1.19 -1.15 5.41
C GLY A 108 -1.81 0.21 5.77
N VAL A 109 -1.74 1.19 4.86
CA VAL A 109 -2.41 2.49 5.02
C VAL A 109 -3.93 2.30 5.04
N GLY A 110 -4.49 1.47 4.17
CA GLY A 110 -5.92 1.17 4.15
C GLY A 110 -6.41 0.55 5.46
N LEU A 111 -5.66 -0.42 6.00
CA LEU A 111 -5.97 -1.02 7.31
C LEU A 111 -5.90 0.00 8.45
N LEU A 112 -4.93 0.92 8.41
CA LEU A 112 -4.86 2.01 9.39
C LEU A 112 -6.09 2.93 9.27
N ILE A 113 -6.51 3.30 8.06
CA ILE A 113 -7.69 4.16 7.85
C ILE A 113 -8.97 3.45 8.36
N ASP A 114 -9.14 2.16 8.08
CA ASP A 114 -10.24 1.36 8.61
C ASP A 114 -10.24 1.38 10.15
N TYR A 115 -9.08 1.14 10.76
CA TYR A 115 -8.91 1.19 12.21
C TYR A 115 -9.27 2.58 12.77
N LEU A 116 -8.81 3.65 12.12
CA LEU A 116 -9.04 5.02 12.58
C LEU A 116 -10.53 5.40 12.55
N PHE A 117 -11.25 5.10 11.47
CA PHE A 117 -12.69 5.37 11.39
C PHE A 117 -13.54 4.44 12.27
N LYS A 118 -13.10 3.20 12.51
CA LYS A 118 -13.82 2.24 13.34
C LYS A 118 -13.65 2.50 14.84
N MET A 119 -12.45 2.90 15.27
CA MET A 119 -12.10 3.05 16.68
C MET A 119 -12.26 4.47 17.20
N PHE A 120 -12.15 5.46 16.32
CA PHE A 120 -12.25 6.87 16.69
C PHE A 120 -13.38 7.54 15.93
N ARG A 121 -13.95 8.58 16.53
CA ARG A 121 -15.02 9.38 15.92
C ARG A 121 -14.48 10.41 14.93
N PHE A 122 -13.56 9.99 14.07
CA PHE A 122 -12.97 10.86 13.06
C PHE A 122 -13.91 11.01 11.85
N ARG A 123 -13.96 12.22 11.32
CA ARG A 123 -14.66 12.62 10.09
C ARG A 123 -13.70 12.69 8.91
N LYS A 124 -12.45 13.08 9.16
CA LYS A 124 -11.41 13.23 8.16
C LYS A 124 -10.08 12.68 8.64
N ILE A 125 -9.35 12.02 7.75
CA ILE A 125 -7.94 11.69 7.92
C ILE A 125 -7.14 12.50 6.90
N TYR A 126 -6.22 13.32 7.38
CA TYR A 126 -5.37 14.17 6.56
C TYR A 126 -4.08 13.46 6.20
N PHE A 127 -3.55 13.72 5.01
CA PHE A 127 -2.16 13.41 4.70
C PHE A 127 -1.60 14.49 3.78
N SER A 128 -0.28 14.59 3.74
CA SER A 128 0.40 15.54 2.86
C SER A 128 1.53 14.87 2.12
N THR A 129 1.70 15.28 0.87
CA THR A 129 2.74 14.75 -0.01
C THR A 129 3.36 15.89 -0.80
N LEU A 130 4.65 15.78 -1.07
CA LEU A 130 5.36 16.71 -1.97
C LEU A 130 5.11 16.30 -3.42
N ASP A 131 5.13 17.23 -4.35
CA ASP A 131 4.79 16.96 -5.76
C ASP A 131 5.56 15.77 -6.35
N TYR A 132 6.87 15.68 -6.08
CA TYR A 132 7.73 14.57 -6.55
C TYR A 132 7.39 13.19 -5.96
N ASN A 133 6.51 13.14 -4.96
CA ASN A 133 6.00 11.91 -4.38
C ASN A 133 4.58 11.57 -4.88
N LEU A 134 3.87 12.54 -5.47
CA LEU A 134 2.45 12.38 -5.81
C LEU A 134 2.22 11.27 -6.82
N GLU A 135 3.07 11.19 -7.85
CA GLU A 135 3.01 10.19 -8.93
C GLU A 135 3.06 8.74 -8.41
N GLN A 136 3.52 8.50 -7.18
CA GLN A 136 3.61 7.15 -6.60
C GLN A 136 2.26 6.53 -6.21
N PHE A 137 1.16 7.30 -6.21
CA PHE A 137 -0.17 6.82 -5.81
C PHE A 137 -1.33 7.63 -6.43
N GLU A 138 -1.08 8.38 -7.51
CA GLU A 138 -2.04 9.32 -8.07
C GLU A 138 -3.25 8.65 -8.75
N SER A 139 -3.10 7.45 -9.29
CA SER A 139 -4.09 6.79 -10.17
C SER A 139 -5.49 6.70 -9.57
N GLU A 140 -5.57 6.47 -8.26
CA GLU A 140 -6.83 6.29 -7.53
C GLU A 140 -7.09 7.38 -6.50
N LEU A 141 -6.18 8.36 -6.40
CA LEU A 141 -6.19 9.36 -5.35
C LEU A 141 -7.49 10.17 -5.33
N GLY A 142 -8.01 10.50 -6.51
CA GLY A 142 -9.25 11.27 -6.67
C GLY A 142 -10.51 10.52 -6.22
N LYS A 143 -10.48 9.18 -6.14
CA LYS A 143 -11.60 8.37 -5.64
C LYS A 143 -11.61 8.30 -4.12
N VAL A 144 -10.42 8.35 -3.51
CA VAL A 144 -10.24 8.13 -2.06
C VAL A 144 -10.17 9.45 -1.29
N ALA A 145 -9.52 10.47 -1.84
CA ALA A 145 -9.16 11.69 -1.14
C ALA A 145 -9.53 12.95 -1.92
N THR A 146 -9.79 14.02 -1.19
CA THR A 146 -10.01 15.36 -1.76
C THR A 146 -8.85 16.26 -1.40
N ARG A 147 -8.30 16.99 -2.38
CA ARG A 147 -7.26 18.00 -2.11
C ARG A 147 -7.90 19.22 -1.45
N GLU A 148 -7.53 19.50 -0.21
CA GLU A 148 -8.01 20.67 0.54
C GLU A 148 -6.99 21.82 0.57
N GLY A 149 -5.73 21.55 0.19
CA GLY A 149 -4.70 22.58 0.15
C GLY A 149 -3.57 22.30 -0.82
N LEU A 150 -2.94 23.38 -1.27
CA LEU A 150 -1.67 23.40 -2.00
C LEU A 150 -0.78 24.46 -1.36
N LEU A 151 0.29 24.04 -0.70
CA LEU A 151 1.30 24.93 -0.17
C LEU A 151 2.39 25.07 -1.23
N ARG A 152 2.43 26.22 -1.91
CA ARG A 152 3.39 26.49 -2.97
C ARG A 152 4.80 26.69 -2.41
N GLU A 153 5.80 26.18 -3.12
CA GLU A 153 7.22 26.30 -2.79
C GLU A 153 7.52 25.94 -1.32
N HIS A 154 6.84 24.91 -0.81
CA HIS A 154 6.78 24.64 0.63
C HIS A 154 8.02 23.93 1.16
N SER A 155 8.70 23.11 0.36
CA SER A 155 9.86 22.35 0.81
C SER A 155 11.02 22.42 -0.18
N PHE A 156 12.19 22.85 0.31
CA PHE A 156 13.43 22.80 -0.46
C PHE A 156 13.97 21.37 -0.52
N PHE A 157 14.29 20.91 -1.73
CA PHE A 157 15.02 19.67 -1.96
C PHE A 157 15.66 19.71 -3.35
N ASP A 158 16.92 19.27 -3.44
CA ASP A 158 17.67 19.16 -4.69
C ASP A 158 17.67 20.44 -5.55
N GLY A 159 18.04 21.57 -4.92
CA GLY A 159 18.24 22.84 -5.61
C GLY A 159 16.96 23.61 -5.96
N ARG A 160 15.77 23.09 -5.63
CA ARG A 160 14.49 23.79 -5.86
C ARG A 160 13.52 23.64 -4.71
N TYR A 161 12.52 24.51 -4.68
CA TYR A 161 11.36 24.36 -3.82
C TYR A 161 10.27 23.56 -4.54
N TRP A 162 9.59 22.71 -3.77
CA TRP A 162 8.52 21.83 -4.24
C TRP A 162 7.23 22.17 -3.53
N ASP A 163 6.10 22.08 -4.23
CA ASP A 163 4.81 22.27 -3.60
C ASP A 163 4.47 21.06 -2.71
N MET A 164 3.61 21.32 -1.72
CA MET A 164 3.05 20.30 -0.85
C MET A 164 1.54 20.28 -1.02
N HIS A 165 1.03 19.12 -1.42
CA HIS A 165 -0.40 18.86 -1.50
C HIS A 165 -0.91 18.37 -0.15
N VAL A 166 -2.04 18.94 0.29
CA VAL A 166 -2.76 18.51 1.49
C VAL A 166 -4.08 17.86 1.06
N PHE A 167 -4.25 16.60 1.42
CA PHE A 167 -5.41 15.80 1.09
C PHE A 167 -6.17 15.38 2.33
N ALA A 168 -7.49 15.20 2.18
CA ALA A 168 -8.37 14.68 3.21
C ALA A 168 -9.14 13.46 2.69
N ILE A 169 -9.12 12.39 3.47
CA ILE A 169 -9.97 11.21 3.28
C ILE A 169 -11.15 11.37 4.23
N SER A 170 -12.36 11.52 3.70
CA SER A 170 -13.57 11.53 4.51
C SER A 170 -14.05 10.11 4.78
N GLY A 171 -14.74 9.89 5.91
CA GLY A 171 -15.32 8.57 6.21
C GLY A 171 -16.30 8.11 5.13
N LEU A 172 -17.02 9.05 4.50
CA LEU A 172 -17.93 8.75 3.39
C LEU A 172 -17.16 8.28 2.15
N ASN A 173 -16.15 9.04 1.70
CA ASN A 173 -15.33 8.68 0.54
C ASN A 173 -14.68 7.31 0.76
N TRP A 174 -14.16 7.09 1.96
CA TRP A 174 -13.52 5.82 2.33
C TRP A 174 -14.49 4.64 2.26
N SER A 175 -15.68 4.79 2.86
CA SER A 175 -16.71 3.74 2.81
C SER A 175 -17.20 3.47 1.39
N GLY A 176 -17.36 4.51 0.55
CA GLY A 176 -17.73 4.38 -0.84
C GLY A 176 -16.69 3.61 -1.64
N PHE A 177 -15.42 4.01 -1.51
CA PHE A 177 -14.29 3.35 -2.16
C PHE A 177 -14.19 1.87 -1.76
N ARG A 178 -14.31 1.54 -0.46
CA ARG A 178 -14.30 0.15 0.02
C ARG A 178 -15.42 -0.68 -0.59
N ASN A 179 -16.65 -0.13 -0.64
CA ASN A 179 -17.81 -0.83 -1.19
C ASN A 179 -17.67 -1.05 -2.71
N GLU A 180 -17.23 -0.03 -3.46
CA GLU A 180 -17.00 -0.14 -4.90
C GLU A 180 -15.96 -1.21 -5.20
N LYS A 181 -14.82 -1.20 -4.49
CA LYS A 181 -13.78 -2.23 -4.65
C LYS A 181 -14.32 -3.63 -4.37
N SER A 182 -15.08 -3.82 -3.28
CA SER A 182 -15.70 -5.12 -2.98
C SER A 182 -16.66 -5.59 -4.08
N GLN A 183 -17.51 -4.69 -4.61
CA GLN A 183 -18.44 -5.03 -5.70
C GLN A 183 -17.72 -5.38 -7.01
N VAL A 184 -16.64 -4.66 -7.35
CA VAL A 184 -15.84 -4.97 -8.53
C VAL A 184 -15.18 -6.34 -8.39
N VAL A 185 -14.59 -6.63 -7.23
CA VAL A 185 -13.98 -7.94 -6.95
C VAL A 185 -15.03 -9.06 -7.01
N GLU A 186 -16.19 -8.89 -6.38
CA GLU A 186 -17.28 -9.88 -6.43
C GLU A 186 -17.78 -10.10 -7.87
N LYS A 187 -17.98 -9.02 -8.62
CA LYS A 187 -18.41 -9.09 -10.02
C LYS A 187 -17.37 -9.85 -10.85
N ASN A 188 -16.09 -9.50 -10.72
CA ASN A 188 -15.00 -10.13 -11.46
C ASN A 188 -14.87 -11.62 -11.08
N LEU A 189 -14.93 -11.97 -9.77
CA LEU A 189 -14.95 -13.36 -9.31
C LEU A 189 -16.14 -14.16 -9.85
N SER A 190 -17.30 -13.52 -10.02
CA SER A 190 -18.51 -14.16 -10.55
C SER A 190 -18.51 -14.32 -12.08
N SER A 191 -17.79 -13.45 -12.80
CA SER A 191 -17.62 -13.53 -14.26
C SER A 191 -16.47 -14.44 -14.67
N VAL A 192 -15.48 -14.64 -13.79
CA VAL A 192 -14.48 -15.68 -13.95
C VAL A 192 -15.22 -17.02 -13.91
N ASN A 193 -15.30 -17.67 -15.07
CA ASN A 193 -15.82 -19.02 -15.13
C ASN A 193 -14.84 -19.91 -14.35
N LYS A 194 -15.22 -20.37 -13.15
CA LYS A 194 -14.32 -21.24 -12.37
C LYS A 194 -13.88 -22.46 -13.18
N ASP A 195 -14.71 -22.92 -14.11
CA ASP A 195 -14.39 -24.01 -15.04
C ASP A 195 -13.39 -23.63 -16.15
N SER A 196 -13.13 -22.33 -16.43
CA SER A 196 -12.15 -21.92 -17.46
C SER A 196 -10.70 -21.92 -16.97
N PHE A 197 -10.47 -21.85 -15.65
CA PHE A 197 -9.14 -21.90 -15.04
C PHE A 197 -8.90 -23.15 -14.19
N ALA A 198 -9.93 -23.94 -13.90
CA ALA A 198 -9.83 -25.13 -13.04
C ALA A 198 -8.95 -26.26 -13.61
N ASP A 199 -8.72 -26.34 -14.93
CA ASP A 199 -8.04 -27.49 -15.55
C ASP A 199 -6.74 -27.15 -16.30
N LYS A 200 -6.36 -25.87 -16.42
CA LYS A 200 -5.13 -25.47 -17.15
C LYS A 200 -4.47 -24.25 -16.49
N VAL A 201 -3.25 -24.44 -15.99
CA VAL A 201 -2.35 -23.32 -15.66
C VAL A 201 -2.09 -22.53 -16.93
N LEU A 202 -2.42 -21.24 -16.94
CA LEU A 202 -2.15 -20.37 -18.08
C LEU A 202 -0.67 -20.44 -18.45
N THR A 203 -0.36 -20.45 -19.74
CA THR A 203 1.01 -20.19 -20.20
C THR A 203 1.40 -18.74 -19.90
N PHE A 204 2.70 -18.42 -20.00
CA PHE A 204 3.17 -17.05 -19.75
C PHE A 204 2.48 -16.03 -20.67
N ASP A 205 2.31 -16.36 -21.96
CA ASP A 205 1.68 -15.47 -22.92
C ASP A 205 0.19 -15.28 -22.62
N GLU A 206 -0.54 -16.36 -22.31
CA GLU A 206 -1.95 -16.30 -21.89
C GLU A 206 -2.12 -15.46 -20.60
N PHE A 207 -1.20 -15.61 -19.63
CA PHE A 207 -1.19 -14.81 -18.40
C PHE A 207 -0.97 -13.31 -18.68
N VAL A 208 -0.05 -12.98 -19.60
CA VAL A 208 0.23 -11.60 -19.97
C VAL A 208 -0.98 -10.96 -20.64
N ASP A 209 -1.65 -11.68 -21.55
CA ASP A 209 -2.85 -11.20 -22.23
C ASP A 209 -3.99 -10.92 -21.23
N GLU A 210 -4.24 -11.85 -20.31
CA GLU A 210 -5.28 -11.68 -19.27
C GLU A 210 -4.95 -10.53 -18.31
N LEU A 211 -3.68 -10.41 -17.90
CA LEU A 211 -3.22 -9.31 -17.05
C LEU A 211 -3.39 -7.95 -17.73
N ALA A 212 -3.08 -7.86 -19.02
CA ALA A 212 -3.25 -6.64 -19.80
C ALA A 212 -4.72 -6.23 -19.92
N GLU A 213 -5.62 -7.21 -20.14
CA GLU A 213 -7.07 -6.98 -20.17
C GLU A 213 -7.60 -6.49 -18.82
N LEU A 214 -7.22 -7.14 -17.71
CA LEU A 214 -7.62 -6.77 -16.36
C LEU A 214 -7.11 -5.38 -15.94
N CYS A 215 -5.93 -4.99 -16.41
CA CYS A 215 -5.33 -3.69 -16.09
C CYS A 215 -5.73 -2.58 -17.08
N HIS A 216 -6.49 -2.90 -18.14
CA HIS A 216 -6.79 -1.98 -19.24
C HIS A 216 -5.54 -1.32 -19.86
N GLU A 217 -4.45 -2.07 -19.97
CA GLU A 217 -3.18 -1.58 -20.53
C GLU A 217 -3.04 -2.05 -21.99
N ASP A 218 -3.07 -1.11 -22.94
CA ASP A 218 -2.87 -1.42 -24.36
C ASP A 218 -1.38 -1.54 -24.70
N LYS A 219 -0.99 -2.66 -25.32
CA LYS A 219 0.17 -2.83 -26.21
C LYS A 219 1.52 -2.29 -25.71
N ILE A 220 1.98 -2.74 -24.55
CA ILE A 220 3.41 -2.77 -24.22
C ILE A 220 3.91 -4.20 -24.48
N GLU A 221 5.09 -4.35 -25.09
CA GLU A 221 5.72 -5.68 -25.19
C GLU A 221 6.17 -6.11 -23.79
N ILE A 222 5.34 -6.94 -23.15
CA ILE A 222 5.60 -7.44 -21.80
C ILE A 222 6.44 -8.71 -21.89
N THR A 223 7.58 -8.69 -21.22
CA THR A 223 8.50 -9.83 -21.10
C THR A 223 8.62 -10.22 -19.63
N ALA A 224 9.17 -11.40 -19.35
CA ALA A 224 9.41 -11.84 -17.96
C ALA A 224 10.29 -10.84 -17.17
N SER A 225 11.19 -10.12 -17.83
CA SER A 225 12.07 -9.11 -17.21
C SER A 225 11.44 -7.72 -17.06
N THR A 226 10.25 -7.47 -17.63
CA THR A 226 9.59 -6.17 -17.56
C THR A 226 9.30 -5.83 -16.10
N ALA A 227 9.92 -4.76 -15.59
CA ALA A 227 9.77 -4.30 -14.22
C ALA A 227 8.40 -3.63 -14.04
N LEU A 228 7.69 -4.03 -12.98
CA LEU A 228 6.31 -3.62 -12.75
C LEU A 228 6.19 -2.11 -12.53
N ASN A 229 7.08 -1.54 -11.71
CA ASN A 229 7.09 -0.11 -11.42
C ASN A 229 7.77 0.74 -12.51
N ALA A 230 8.92 0.28 -13.03
CA ALA A 230 9.80 1.11 -13.85
C ALA A 230 9.47 1.06 -15.35
N ASN A 231 8.88 -0.04 -15.85
CA ASN A 231 8.55 -0.18 -17.27
C ASN A 231 7.07 0.06 -17.56
N LEU A 232 6.17 -0.34 -16.65
CA LEU A 232 4.72 -0.20 -16.84
C LEU A 232 4.17 1.10 -16.21
N ASN A 233 5.03 1.87 -15.51
CA ASN A 233 4.64 3.08 -14.78
C ASN A 233 3.46 2.85 -13.82
N TRP A 234 3.39 1.64 -13.24
CA TRP A 234 2.37 1.28 -12.29
C TRP A 234 2.71 1.84 -10.91
N ASP A 235 1.84 2.72 -10.44
CA ASP A 235 1.95 3.30 -9.11
C ASP A 235 1.56 2.30 -8.01
N SER A 236 1.71 2.68 -6.74
CA SER A 236 1.47 1.76 -5.62
C SER A 236 0.00 1.34 -5.49
N MET A 237 -0.94 2.12 -6.01
CA MET A 237 -2.37 1.77 -5.99
C MET A 237 -2.66 0.70 -7.04
N LYS A 238 -2.18 0.89 -8.27
CA LYS A 238 -2.25 -0.10 -9.36
C LYS A 238 -1.59 -1.42 -8.96
N MET A 239 -0.42 -1.35 -8.34
CA MET A 239 0.32 -2.53 -7.88
C MET A 239 -0.48 -3.39 -6.90
N LEU A 240 -1.29 -2.78 -6.03
CA LEU A 240 -2.17 -3.53 -5.14
C LEU A 240 -3.29 -4.24 -5.94
N TYR A 241 -3.89 -3.59 -6.93
CA TYR A 241 -4.89 -4.24 -7.78
C TYR A 241 -4.35 -5.44 -8.56
N ILE A 242 -3.08 -5.39 -8.97
CA ILE A 242 -2.45 -6.51 -9.68
C ILE A 242 -2.28 -7.71 -8.78
N LEU A 243 -1.92 -7.50 -7.52
CA LEU A 243 -1.88 -8.60 -6.55
C LEU A 243 -3.27 -9.23 -6.39
N ASP A 244 -4.32 -8.40 -6.30
CA ASP A 244 -5.71 -8.88 -6.23
C ASP A 244 -6.10 -9.65 -7.50
N ALA A 245 -5.66 -9.18 -8.68
CA ALA A 245 -5.89 -9.81 -9.97
C ALA A 245 -5.22 -11.19 -10.07
N ILE A 246 -4.02 -11.38 -9.50
CA ILE A 246 -3.39 -12.70 -9.43
C ILE A 246 -4.24 -13.67 -8.63
N ALA A 247 -4.76 -13.24 -7.48
CA ALA A 247 -5.63 -14.08 -6.66
C ALA A 247 -6.88 -14.50 -7.45
N LEU A 248 -7.50 -13.54 -8.12
CA LEU A 248 -8.64 -13.76 -9.01
C LEU A 248 -8.32 -14.77 -10.12
N MET A 249 -7.23 -14.58 -10.86
CA MET A 249 -6.80 -15.48 -11.94
C MET A 249 -6.48 -16.89 -11.42
N ALA A 250 -5.97 -17.00 -10.20
CA ALA A 250 -5.72 -18.29 -9.54
C ALA A 250 -7.01 -18.94 -8.99
N GLY A 251 -8.17 -18.31 -9.17
CA GLY A 251 -9.45 -18.79 -8.66
C GLY A 251 -9.59 -18.71 -7.14
N LYS A 252 -8.71 -17.95 -6.48
CA LYS A 252 -8.62 -17.83 -5.01
C LYS A 252 -9.14 -16.50 -4.52
N SER A 253 -9.63 -16.48 -3.28
CA SER A 253 -9.91 -15.22 -2.57
C SER A 253 -8.64 -14.52 -2.12
N GLU A 254 -7.57 -15.28 -1.83
CA GLU A 254 -6.31 -14.76 -1.29
C GLU A 254 -5.12 -15.58 -1.83
N VAL A 255 -3.96 -14.94 -1.96
CA VAL A 255 -2.71 -15.59 -2.38
C VAL A 255 -1.60 -15.21 -1.41
N GLU A 256 -0.91 -16.21 -0.87
CA GLU A 256 0.27 -15.99 -0.04
C GLU A 256 1.44 -15.50 -0.90
N LEU A 257 2.09 -14.43 -0.44
CA LEU A 257 3.27 -13.86 -1.09
C LEU A 257 4.52 -14.26 -0.31
N ASP A 258 5.28 -15.23 -0.84
CA ASP A 258 6.60 -15.59 -0.31
C ASP A 258 7.62 -14.44 -0.47
N SER A 259 7.45 -13.64 -1.51
CA SER A 259 8.31 -12.51 -1.84
C SER A 259 7.51 -11.47 -2.61
N VAL A 260 8.07 -10.26 -2.72
CA VAL A 260 7.42 -9.18 -3.45
C VAL A 260 7.83 -9.23 -4.92
N PRO A 261 6.91 -9.43 -5.87
CA PRO A 261 7.26 -9.52 -7.28
C PRO A 261 7.76 -8.17 -7.80
N LYS A 262 8.91 -8.18 -8.48
CA LYS A 262 9.54 -6.98 -9.06
C LYS A 262 9.33 -6.86 -10.56
N ASN A 263 9.09 -7.99 -11.22
CA ASN A 263 8.90 -8.10 -12.67
C ASN A 263 7.76 -9.07 -12.97
N VAL A 264 7.30 -9.05 -14.22
CA VAL A 264 6.17 -9.89 -14.67
C VAL A 264 6.49 -11.39 -14.56
N GLY A 265 7.75 -11.80 -14.71
CA GLY A 265 8.15 -13.20 -14.54
C GLY A 265 7.99 -13.70 -13.10
N GLU A 266 8.36 -12.88 -12.11
CA GLU A 266 8.10 -13.14 -10.70
C GLU A 266 6.60 -13.15 -10.40
N LEU A 267 5.85 -12.22 -10.99
CA LEU A 267 4.38 -12.15 -10.88
C LEU A 267 3.72 -13.45 -11.37
N TYR A 268 4.13 -13.91 -12.55
CA TYR A 268 3.65 -15.17 -13.14
C TYR A 268 4.06 -16.39 -12.29
N ARG A 269 5.25 -16.38 -11.68
CA ARG A 269 5.64 -17.44 -10.74
C ARG A 269 4.71 -17.48 -9.53
N HIS A 270 4.35 -16.33 -8.97
CA HIS A 270 3.38 -16.24 -7.88
C HIS A 270 2.01 -16.77 -8.29
N TYR A 271 1.53 -16.42 -9.49
CA TYR A 271 0.32 -17.00 -10.07
C TYR A 271 0.40 -18.54 -10.15
N CYS A 272 1.48 -19.10 -10.73
CA CYS A 272 1.64 -20.54 -10.87
C CYS A 272 1.66 -21.26 -9.51
N LEU A 273 2.32 -20.70 -8.50
CA LEU A 273 2.31 -21.24 -7.14
C LEU A 273 0.91 -21.20 -6.53
N ALA A 274 0.22 -20.07 -6.71
CA ALA A 274 -1.15 -19.91 -6.24
C ALA A 274 -2.10 -20.95 -6.84
N VAL A 275 -1.99 -21.26 -8.14
CA VAL A 275 -2.83 -22.29 -8.77
C VAL A 275 -2.53 -23.71 -8.25
N GLN A 276 -1.28 -23.99 -7.87
CA GLN A 276 -0.85 -25.33 -7.42
C GLN A 276 -1.16 -25.62 -5.94
N GLU A 277 -1.38 -24.59 -5.13
CA GLU A 277 -1.72 -24.75 -3.72
C GLU A 277 -3.20 -25.10 -3.54
N PRO A 278 -3.57 -26.13 -2.76
CA PRO A 278 -4.96 -26.41 -2.43
C PRO A 278 -5.61 -25.22 -1.70
N GLU A 279 -6.91 -24.97 -1.93
CA GLU A 279 -7.68 -24.01 -1.11
C GLU A 279 -7.56 -24.43 0.38
N LYS A 280 -7.07 -23.51 1.23
CA LYS A 280 -6.92 -23.72 2.68
C LYS A 280 -8.26 -23.60 3.40
#